data_AF-A0A9E3V3R2-F1
#
_entry.id   AF-A0A9E3V3R2-F1
#
_cell.length_a   1.000
_cell.length_b   1.000
_cell.length_c   1.000
_cell.angle_alpha   90.00
_cell.angle_beta   90.00
_cell.angle_gamma   90.00
#
_symmetry.space_group_name_H-M   'P 1'
#
loop_
_entity.id
_entity.type
_entity.pdbx_description
1 polymer ?
#
loop_
_entity_poly.entity_id
_entity_poly.type
_entity_poly.pdbx_seq_one_letter_code
_entity_poly.pdbx_strand_id
1 'polypeptide(L)'
;MKSLDLSGVTPDHQASATWAAVLLHAIAREEAANRLPQRLTEPGLATWNRFKGRLTASDFLALLFEDAAVLHQVPFAASAVAAPARLDRIPRHVVENWLAAVPHLELTGSAADYVTEQAKLLGVNARLARSDLHVVKAHQKVLELPGTGGQLAHHLVSVHPELSLQTNFTVACGTWQEHTLAGIVALANGSPAGDFLVRATPDDLKNPEHPLRNRTFDFVIGLSALKGGAFHVQEQLALWFPTATFVLV
;
A
#
# COMPACT_ATOMS: atom_id res chain seq x y z
N MET A 1 -9.12 -11.29 -10.19
CA MET A 1 -7.70 -11.70 -10.01
C MET A 1 -7.61 -12.74 -8.90
N LYS A 2 -6.72 -13.72 -9.02
CA LYS A 2 -6.41 -14.65 -7.92
C LYS A 2 -5.48 -13.95 -6.93
N SER A 3 -5.81 -14.03 -5.64
CA SER A 3 -4.90 -13.65 -4.55
C SER A 3 -4.21 -14.90 -3.99
N LEU A 4 -3.12 -14.70 -3.24
CA LEU A 4 -2.48 -15.78 -2.51
C LEU A 4 -3.41 -16.25 -1.39
N ASP A 5 -3.56 -17.57 -1.28
CA ASP A 5 -4.50 -18.20 -0.36
C ASP A 5 -3.97 -18.14 1.08
N LEU A 6 -4.74 -17.52 1.98
CA LEU A 6 -4.41 -17.43 3.40
C LEU A 6 -5.01 -18.59 4.22
N SER A 7 -5.64 -19.57 3.56
CA SER A 7 -6.16 -20.76 4.25
C SER A 7 -5.03 -21.53 4.94
N GLY A 8 -5.30 -22.03 6.15
CA GLY A 8 -4.30 -22.72 6.97
C GLY A 8 -3.46 -21.82 7.90
N VAL A 9 -3.67 -20.50 7.86
CA VAL A 9 -3.10 -19.56 8.84
C VAL A 9 -4.03 -19.42 10.05
N THR A 10 -3.46 -19.49 11.26
CA THR A 10 -4.21 -19.26 12.50
C THR A 10 -4.52 -17.77 12.69
N PRO A 11 -5.61 -17.39 13.38
CA PRO A 11 -5.97 -15.99 13.60
C PRO A 11 -4.82 -15.12 14.13
N ASP A 12 -4.01 -15.67 15.04
CA ASP A 12 -2.86 -14.98 15.65
C ASP A 12 -1.76 -14.59 14.66
N HIS A 13 -1.69 -15.25 13.50
CA HIS A 13 -0.68 -15.00 12.47
C HIS A 13 -1.27 -14.37 11.21
N GLN A 14 -2.58 -14.12 11.19
CA GLN A 14 -3.30 -13.61 10.02
C GLN A 14 -2.71 -12.28 9.53
N ALA A 15 -2.41 -11.35 10.43
CA ALA A 15 -1.86 -10.05 10.06
C ALA A 15 -0.47 -10.17 9.38
N SER A 16 0.41 -11.03 9.92
CA SER A 16 1.71 -11.32 9.34
C SER A 16 1.58 -11.98 7.97
N ALA A 17 0.67 -12.96 7.85
CA ALA A 17 0.45 -13.67 6.59
C ALA A 17 -0.15 -12.77 5.52
N THR A 18 -1.15 -11.96 5.86
CA THR A 18 -1.74 -10.97 4.96
C THR A 18 -0.67 -10.01 4.45
N TRP A 19 0.14 -9.43 5.36
CA TRP A 19 1.23 -8.53 4.97
C TRP A 19 2.23 -9.21 4.04
N ALA A 20 2.69 -10.41 4.39
CA ALA A 20 3.61 -11.16 3.55
C ALA A 20 3.04 -11.52 2.17
N ALA A 21 1.78 -11.95 2.11
CA ALA A 21 1.12 -12.30 0.86
C ALA A 21 1.02 -11.10 -0.10
N VAL A 22 0.60 -9.93 0.39
CA VAL A 22 0.51 -8.73 -0.47
C VAL A 22 1.89 -8.30 -0.98
N LEU A 23 2.92 -8.40 -0.15
CA LEU A 23 4.29 -8.03 -0.50
C LEU A 23 4.91 -9.00 -1.49
N LEU A 24 4.67 -10.30 -1.33
CA LEU A 24 5.14 -11.30 -2.28
C LEU A 24 4.55 -11.07 -3.68
N HIS A 25 3.26 -10.73 -3.75
CA HIS A 25 2.63 -10.35 -5.02
C HIS A 25 3.20 -9.02 -5.56
N ALA A 26 3.48 -8.04 -4.70
CA ALA A 26 4.12 -6.79 -5.12
C ALA A 26 5.48 -7.04 -5.76
N ILE A 27 6.35 -7.84 -5.14
CA ILE A 27 7.67 -8.21 -5.71
C ILE A 27 7.48 -8.92 -7.05
N ALA A 28 6.57 -9.89 -7.14
CA ALA A 28 6.30 -10.60 -8.39
C ALA A 28 5.93 -9.65 -9.53
N ARG A 29 5.12 -8.61 -9.25
CA ARG A 29 4.75 -7.59 -10.24
C ARG A 29 5.90 -6.68 -10.61
N GLU A 30 6.71 -6.26 -9.64
CA GLU A 30 7.89 -5.45 -9.91
C GLU A 30 8.92 -6.21 -10.76
N GLU A 31 9.13 -7.50 -10.50
CA GLU A 31 9.97 -8.38 -11.33
C GLU A 31 9.40 -8.53 -12.74
N ALA A 32 8.09 -8.78 -12.87
CA ALA A 32 7.43 -8.89 -14.17
C ALA A 32 7.47 -7.57 -14.97
N ALA A 33 7.53 -6.44 -14.28
CA ALA A 33 7.70 -5.11 -14.89
C ALA A 33 9.17 -4.72 -15.12
N ASN A 34 10.13 -5.63 -14.87
CA ASN A 34 11.58 -5.40 -14.97
C ASN A 34 12.10 -4.25 -14.08
N ARG A 35 11.42 -3.97 -12.96
CA ARG A 35 11.84 -2.98 -11.96
C ARG A 35 12.67 -3.60 -10.83
N LEU A 36 12.51 -4.90 -10.59
CA LEU A 36 13.36 -5.69 -9.70
C LEU A 36 14.00 -6.87 -10.45
N PRO A 37 15.18 -7.34 -10.01
CA PRO A 37 15.79 -8.56 -10.55
C PRO A 37 14.90 -9.78 -10.34
N GLN A 38 14.79 -10.63 -11.36
CA GLN A 38 13.97 -11.84 -11.29
C GLN A 38 14.56 -12.85 -10.32
N ARG A 39 13.79 -13.19 -9.27
CA ARG A 39 14.11 -14.26 -8.31
C ARG A 39 12.89 -15.09 -8.00
N LEU A 40 11.73 -14.45 -7.90
CA LEU A 40 10.45 -15.08 -7.65
C LEU A 40 9.77 -15.57 -8.94
N THR A 41 9.98 -14.83 -10.02
CA THR A 41 9.44 -15.14 -11.36
C THR A 41 10.38 -16.00 -12.22
N GLU A 42 11.56 -16.36 -11.69
CA GLU A 42 12.50 -17.27 -12.35
C GLU A 42 11.88 -18.68 -12.49
N PRO A 43 11.99 -19.34 -13.66
CA PRO A 43 11.48 -20.70 -13.85
C PRO A 43 12.03 -21.68 -12.81
N GLY A 44 11.12 -22.25 -12.02
CA GLY A 44 11.46 -23.24 -10.99
C GLY A 44 12.37 -22.71 -9.89
N LEU A 45 12.47 -21.39 -9.69
CA LEU A 45 13.32 -20.75 -8.68
C LEU A 45 14.76 -21.29 -8.73
N ALA A 46 15.34 -21.41 -9.93
CA ALA A 46 16.57 -22.16 -10.16
C ALA A 46 17.75 -21.61 -9.34
N THR A 47 17.87 -20.30 -9.20
CA THR A 47 18.90 -19.65 -8.37
C THR A 47 18.72 -19.98 -6.90
N TRP A 48 17.49 -19.84 -6.38
CA TRP A 48 17.17 -20.20 -5.00
C TRP A 48 17.46 -21.68 -4.72
N ASN A 49 17.06 -22.58 -5.63
CA ASN A 49 17.26 -24.01 -5.46
C ASN A 49 18.74 -24.43 -5.44
N ARG A 50 19.62 -23.66 -6.10
CA ARG A 50 21.08 -23.85 -6.01
C ARG A 50 21.66 -23.29 -4.72
N PHE A 51 21.14 -22.16 -4.23
CA PHE A 51 21.68 -21.45 -3.07
C PHE A 51 21.18 -21.99 -1.72
N LYS A 52 19.92 -22.43 -1.63
CA LYS A 52 19.21 -22.60 -0.35
C LYS A 52 19.94 -23.44 0.68
N GLY A 53 20.63 -24.52 0.30
CA GLY A 53 21.32 -25.40 1.25
C GLY A 53 20.39 -25.89 2.37
N ARG A 54 20.55 -25.35 3.59
CA ARG A 54 19.70 -25.63 4.77
C ARG A 54 18.57 -24.62 5.00
N LEU A 55 18.52 -23.55 4.20
CA LEU A 55 17.50 -22.52 4.26
C LEU A 55 16.16 -23.05 3.71
N THR A 56 15.09 -22.42 4.17
CA THR A 56 13.70 -22.81 3.95
C THR A 56 12.95 -21.78 3.10
N ALA A 57 11.74 -22.11 2.65
CA ALA A 57 10.89 -21.16 1.92
C ALA A 57 10.61 -19.87 2.73
N SER A 58 10.50 -19.98 4.05
CA SER A 58 10.33 -18.83 4.94
C SER A 58 11.57 -17.93 4.97
N ASP A 59 12.78 -18.52 4.90
CA ASP A 59 14.02 -17.74 4.81
C ASP A 59 14.13 -17.02 3.47
N PHE A 60 13.71 -17.67 2.37
CA PHE A 60 13.66 -17.01 1.06
C PHE A 60 12.72 -15.80 1.06
N LEU A 61 11.54 -15.95 1.66
CA LEU A 61 10.58 -14.86 1.81
C LEU A 61 11.16 -13.68 2.59
N ALA A 62 11.85 -13.96 3.71
CA ALA A 62 12.51 -12.92 4.50
C ALA A 62 13.61 -12.20 3.69
N LEU A 63 14.46 -12.94 2.99
CA LEU A 63 15.52 -12.38 2.15
C LEU A 63 14.97 -11.50 1.02
N LEU A 64 13.85 -11.90 0.40
CA LEU A 64 13.19 -11.09 -0.62
C LEU A 64 12.74 -9.74 -0.07
N PHE A 65 12.21 -9.71 1.16
CA PHE A 65 11.72 -8.47 1.77
C PHE A 65 12.87 -7.60 2.27
N GLU A 66 13.92 -8.20 2.85
CA GLU A 66 15.12 -7.48 3.26
C GLU A 66 15.77 -6.76 2.08
N ASP A 67 15.92 -7.44 0.94
CA ASP A 67 16.51 -6.84 -0.25
C ASP A 67 15.60 -5.78 -0.88
N ALA A 68 14.30 -6.05 -0.99
CA ALA A 68 13.35 -5.06 -1.50
C ALA A 68 13.28 -3.81 -0.61
N ALA A 69 13.45 -3.95 0.71
CA ALA A 69 13.47 -2.84 1.67
C ALA A 69 14.68 -1.91 1.52
N VAL A 70 15.77 -2.36 0.87
CA VAL A 70 16.92 -1.49 0.56
C VAL A 70 16.53 -0.40 -0.42
N LEU A 71 15.74 -0.74 -1.44
CA LEU A 71 15.26 0.20 -2.45
C LEU A 71 13.97 0.90 -2.02
N HIS A 72 13.09 0.16 -1.36
CA HIS A 72 11.74 0.60 -1.02
C HIS A 72 11.41 0.25 0.43
N GLN A 73 11.78 1.13 1.37
CA GLN A 73 11.50 0.87 2.78
C GLN A 73 10.00 0.67 3.05
N VAL A 74 9.14 1.45 2.41
CA VAL A 74 7.70 1.22 2.41
C VAL A 74 7.33 0.58 1.06
N PRO A 75 6.67 -0.60 1.03
CA PRO A 75 6.04 -1.30 2.15
C PRO A 75 6.86 -2.46 2.77
N PHE A 76 8.09 -2.70 2.34
CA PHE A 76 8.83 -3.95 2.66
C PHE A 76 9.46 -4.02 4.05
N ALA A 77 9.80 -2.88 4.67
CA ALA A 77 10.30 -2.86 6.04
C ALA A 77 9.13 -2.83 7.03
N ALA A 78 8.99 -3.89 7.83
CA ALA A 78 7.91 -4.00 8.81
C ALA A 78 7.88 -2.83 9.82
N SER A 79 9.04 -2.31 10.22
CA SER A 79 9.16 -1.12 11.08
C SER A 79 8.66 0.14 10.38
N ALA A 80 8.92 0.28 9.08
CA ALA A 80 8.51 1.44 8.28
C ALA A 80 7.00 1.53 8.11
N VAL A 81 6.28 0.39 8.12
CA VAL A 81 4.80 0.33 8.12
C VAL A 81 4.18 0.04 9.50
N ALA A 82 4.98 -0.29 10.52
CA ALA A 82 4.54 -0.69 11.86
C ALA A 82 3.60 -1.90 11.80
N ALA A 83 3.85 -2.78 10.84
CA ALA A 83 3.13 -4.03 10.72
C ALA A 83 3.55 -4.96 11.87
N PRO A 84 2.62 -5.74 12.44
CA PRO A 84 2.95 -6.80 13.39
C PRO A 84 3.56 -8.00 12.66
N ALA A 85 4.63 -7.79 11.89
CA ALA A 85 5.22 -8.78 11.01
C ALA A 85 6.11 -9.75 11.78
N ARG A 86 5.69 -11.01 11.79
CA ARG A 86 6.40 -12.15 12.38
C ARG A 86 6.45 -13.25 11.32
N LEU A 87 7.32 -13.05 10.32
CA LEU A 87 7.46 -13.99 9.19
C LEU A 87 7.88 -15.39 9.67
N ASP A 88 8.62 -15.47 10.78
CA ASP A 88 9.01 -16.70 11.47
C ASP A 88 7.80 -17.55 11.94
N ARG A 89 6.62 -16.93 12.05
CA ARG A 89 5.40 -17.56 12.55
C ARG A 89 4.46 -18.03 11.45
N ILE A 90 4.73 -17.69 10.19
CA ILE A 90 3.94 -18.18 9.06
C ILE A 90 4.34 -19.65 8.82
N PRO A 91 3.38 -20.60 8.81
CA PRO A 91 3.70 -22.00 8.57
C PRO A 91 4.41 -22.19 7.22
N ARG A 92 5.50 -22.96 7.22
CA ARG A 92 6.33 -23.17 6.02
C ARG A 92 5.54 -23.61 4.79
N HIS A 93 4.62 -24.57 4.98
CA HIS A 93 3.81 -25.10 3.88
C HIS A 93 2.91 -24.03 3.23
N VAL A 94 2.49 -23.01 3.98
CA VAL A 94 1.74 -21.86 3.44
C VAL A 94 2.64 -21.05 2.50
N VAL A 95 3.89 -20.77 2.92
CA VAL A 95 4.86 -20.06 2.07
C VAL A 95 5.22 -20.86 0.83
N GLU A 96 5.42 -22.18 0.95
CA GLU A 96 5.67 -23.07 -0.18
C GLU A 96 4.52 -23.06 -1.19
N ASN A 97 3.27 -23.11 -0.70
CA ASN A 97 2.08 -22.99 -1.55
C ASN A 97 2.01 -21.63 -2.25
N TRP A 98 2.36 -20.55 -1.57
CA TRP A 98 2.41 -19.23 -2.19
C TRP A 98 3.45 -19.16 -3.30
N LEU A 99 4.68 -19.61 -3.04
CA LEU A 99 5.76 -19.62 -4.03
C LEU A 99 5.38 -20.45 -5.26
N ALA A 100 4.68 -21.58 -5.07
CA ALA A 100 4.16 -22.38 -6.18
C ALA A 100 3.00 -21.69 -6.94
N ALA A 101 2.23 -20.83 -6.26
CA ALA A 101 1.12 -20.10 -6.86
C ALA A 101 1.55 -18.84 -7.65
N VAL A 102 2.70 -18.23 -7.32
CA VAL A 102 3.14 -16.97 -7.95
C VAL A 102 3.17 -17.03 -9.49
N PRO A 103 3.71 -18.07 -10.14
CA PRO A 103 3.70 -18.18 -11.61
C PRO A 103 2.30 -18.16 -12.24
N HIS A 104 1.25 -18.40 -11.45
CA HIS A 104 -0.14 -18.44 -11.90
C HIS A 104 -0.92 -17.16 -11.54
N LEU A 105 -0.27 -16.16 -10.95
CA LEU A 105 -0.85 -14.86 -10.65
C LEU A 105 -0.88 -13.97 -11.89
N GLU A 106 -1.80 -13.01 -11.89
CA GLU A 106 -1.88 -11.99 -12.93
C GLU A 106 -0.93 -10.82 -12.62
N LEU A 107 0.30 -10.91 -13.14
CA LEU A 107 1.37 -9.97 -12.79
C LEU A 107 1.39 -8.69 -13.64
N THR A 108 0.81 -8.72 -14.83
CA THR A 108 0.81 -7.59 -15.80
C THR A 108 -0.58 -6.97 -16.00
N GLY A 109 -1.56 -7.38 -15.20
CA GLY A 109 -2.92 -6.87 -15.26
C GLY A 109 -3.05 -5.40 -14.82
N SER A 110 -4.27 -4.87 -14.89
CA SER A 110 -4.62 -3.50 -14.49
C SER A 110 -4.11 -3.14 -13.09
N ALA A 111 -3.41 -2.01 -12.97
CA ALA A 111 -2.93 -1.49 -11.68
C ALA A 111 -4.11 -1.14 -10.74
N ALA A 112 -5.19 -0.59 -11.28
CA ALA A 112 -6.37 -0.21 -10.51
C ALA A 112 -7.08 -1.44 -9.90
N ASP A 113 -7.20 -2.52 -10.67
CA ASP A 113 -7.79 -3.78 -10.18
C ASP A 113 -6.87 -4.42 -9.15
N TYR A 114 -5.56 -4.45 -9.42
CA TYR A 114 -4.56 -4.96 -8.48
C TYR A 114 -4.62 -4.25 -7.12
N VAL A 115 -4.58 -2.91 -7.11
CA VAL A 115 -4.65 -2.10 -5.87
C VAL A 115 -5.95 -2.36 -5.12
N THR A 116 -7.07 -2.46 -5.85
CA THR A 116 -8.39 -2.76 -5.24
C THR A 116 -8.42 -4.13 -4.57
N GLU A 117 -7.80 -5.15 -5.18
CA GLU A 117 -7.68 -6.48 -4.58
C GLU A 117 -6.73 -6.49 -3.37
N GLN A 118 -5.61 -5.75 -3.42
CA GLN A 118 -4.72 -5.63 -2.25
C GLN A 118 -5.41 -4.90 -1.10
N ALA A 119 -6.22 -3.88 -1.38
CA ALA A 119 -7.00 -3.18 -0.37
C ALA A 119 -7.97 -4.13 0.34
N LYS A 120 -8.71 -4.96 -0.43
CA LYS A 120 -9.60 -5.99 0.12
C LYS A 120 -8.85 -6.98 1.01
N LEU A 121 -7.71 -7.47 0.56
CA LEU A 121 -6.91 -8.45 1.30
C LEU A 121 -6.35 -7.87 2.62
N LEU A 122 -5.97 -6.58 2.59
CA LEU A 122 -5.53 -5.83 3.78
C LEU A 122 -6.70 -5.39 4.67
N GLY A 123 -7.96 -5.55 4.25
CA GLY A 123 -9.12 -5.05 4.98
C GLY A 123 -9.27 -3.52 4.96
N VAL A 124 -8.60 -2.83 4.03
CA VAL A 124 -8.79 -1.40 3.79
C VAL A 124 -10.03 -1.21 2.92
N ASN A 125 -10.77 -0.11 3.13
CA ASN A 125 -12.00 0.13 2.36
C ASN A 125 -11.69 0.28 0.86
N ALA A 126 -12.20 -0.66 0.06
CA ALA A 126 -12.01 -0.71 -1.39
C ALA A 126 -13.18 -0.13 -2.20
N ARG A 127 -14.30 0.23 -1.55
CA ARG A 127 -15.51 0.74 -2.22
C ARG A 127 -15.49 2.27 -2.20
N LEU A 128 -14.94 2.87 -3.26
CA LEU A 128 -14.73 4.31 -3.36
C LEU A 128 -15.56 4.89 -4.52
N ALA A 129 -16.31 5.97 -4.29
CA ALA A 129 -17.01 6.69 -5.34
C ALA A 129 -16.07 7.73 -5.98
N ARG A 130 -15.38 7.35 -7.05
CA ARG A 130 -14.28 8.16 -7.61
C ARG A 130 -14.72 9.27 -8.58
N SER A 131 -16.01 9.31 -8.94
CA SER A 131 -16.59 10.17 -9.98
C SER A 131 -16.51 11.67 -9.69
N ASP A 132 -16.24 12.06 -8.45
CA ASP A 132 -16.25 13.48 -8.05
C ASP A 132 -14.83 14.06 -7.93
N LEU A 133 -13.78 13.29 -8.26
CA LEU A 133 -12.38 13.64 -7.97
C LEU A 133 -11.67 14.46 -9.08
N HIS A 134 -12.31 14.75 -10.22
CA HIS A 134 -11.65 15.14 -11.49
C HIS A 134 -11.08 16.57 -11.62
N VAL A 135 -10.73 17.25 -10.52
CA VAL A 135 -10.51 18.72 -10.51
C VAL A 135 -9.06 19.14 -10.21
N VAL A 136 -8.16 18.19 -9.91
CA VAL A 136 -6.80 18.51 -9.44
C VAL A 136 -5.86 18.86 -10.60
N LYS A 137 -5.14 19.99 -10.48
CA LYS A 137 -4.13 20.47 -11.44
C LYS A 137 -2.71 20.17 -10.96
N ALA A 138 -1.75 20.15 -11.90
CA ALA A 138 -0.34 19.83 -11.66
C ALA A 138 0.38 20.64 -10.56
N HIS A 139 -0.02 21.88 -10.29
CA HIS A 139 0.60 22.70 -9.23
C HIS A 139 -0.05 22.52 -7.86
N GLN A 140 -1.20 21.86 -7.78
CA GLN A 140 -2.01 21.77 -6.58
C GLN A 140 -1.52 20.64 -5.67
N LYS A 141 -1.56 20.90 -4.36
CA LYS A 141 -1.21 19.98 -3.29
C LYS A 141 -2.46 19.34 -2.72
N VAL A 142 -2.43 18.03 -2.57
CA VAL A 142 -3.56 17.22 -2.14
C VAL A 142 -3.17 16.41 -0.91
N LEU A 143 -3.96 16.55 0.15
CA LEU A 143 -3.92 15.65 1.30
C LEU A 143 -4.99 14.57 1.13
N GLU A 144 -4.61 13.32 1.08
CA GLU A 144 -5.52 12.19 1.25
C GLU A 144 -5.60 11.84 2.73
N LEU A 145 -6.80 11.90 3.30
CA LEU A 145 -7.09 11.59 4.69
C LEU A 145 -7.00 10.08 4.99
N PRO A 146 -6.80 9.68 6.26
CA PRO A 146 -6.79 8.27 6.65
C PRO A 146 -8.07 7.51 6.26
N GLY A 147 -7.89 6.24 5.92
CA GLY A 147 -8.97 5.27 5.66
C GLY A 147 -8.95 4.62 4.26
N THR A 148 -8.24 5.20 3.30
CA THR A 148 -8.20 4.73 1.90
C THR A 148 -6.86 4.16 1.47
N GLY A 149 -5.76 4.43 2.18
CA GLY A 149 -4.44 3.88 1.89
C GLY A 149 -3.88 4.25 0.52
N GLY A 150 -4.13 5.48 0.04
CA GLY A 150 -3.59 6.00 -1.22
C GLY A 150 -4.41 5.65 -2.46
N GLN A 151 -5.56 4.98 -2.32
CA GLN A 151 -6.39 4.58 -3.45
C GLN A 151 -6.97 5.77 -4.23
N LEU A 152 -7.24 6.90 -3.57
CA LEU A 152 -7.76 8.09 -4.26
C LEU A 152 -6.64 8.79 -5.04
N ALA A 153 -5.47 8.94 -4.43
CA ALA A 153 -4.26 9.44 -5.09
C ALA A 153 -3.87 8.57 -6.28
N HIS A 154 -3.92 7.23 -6.14
CA HIS A 154 -3.67 6.32 -7.26
C HIS A 154 -4.62 6.56 -8.42
N HIS A 155 -5.93 6.70 -8.15
CA HIS A 155 -6.90 6.97 -9.19
C HIS A 155 -6.59 8.29 -9.92
N LEU A 156 -6.34 9.36 -9.16
CA LEU A 156 -6.04 10.69 -9.70
C LEU A 156 -4.79 10.68 -10.58
N VAL A 157 -3.69 10.10 -10.12
CA VAL A 157 -2.44 9.98 -10.90
C VAL A 157 -2.65 9.11 -12.15
N SER A 158 -3.50 8.08 -12.07
CA SER A 158 -3.77 7.20 -13.20
C SER A 158 -4.59 7.86 -14.30
N VAL A 159 -5.45 8.82 -13.96
CA VAL A 159 -6.32 9.52 -14.93
C VAL A 159 -5.77 10.89 -15.36
N HIS A 160 -4.83 11.45 -14.60
CA HIS A 160 -4.17 12.73 -14.86
C HIS A 160 -2.64 12.55 -14.93
N PRO A 161 -2.06 12.33 -16.13
CA PRO A 161 -0.63 12.06 -16.31
C PRO A 161 0.31 13.18 -15.82
N GLU A 162 -0.21 14.39 -15.66
CA GLU A 162 0.51 15.55 -15.14
C GLU A 162 0.69 15.52 -13.61
N LEU A 163 -0.02 14.63 -12.90
CA LEU A 163 0.08 14.48 -11.46
C LEU A 163 1.10 13.40 -11.10
N SER A 164 1.78 13.60 -9.97
CA SER A 164 2.68 12.60 -9.39
C SER A 164 2.47 12.51 -7.89
N LEU A 165 2.58 11.29 -7.35
CA LEU A 165 2.51 11.05 -5.90
C LEU A 165 3.54 11.86 -5.14
N GLN A 166 4.76 12.00 -5.68
CA GLN A 166 5.88 12.69 -5.03
C GLN A 166 5.69 14.20 -4.95
N THR A 167 5.02 14.78 -5.94
CA THR A 167 4.91 16.23 -6.08
C THR A 167 3.60 16.76 -5.55
N ASN A 168 2.50 16.06 -5.80
CA ASN A 168 1.16 16.58 -5.55
C ASN A 168 0.56 16.05 -4.26
N PHE A 169 0.90 14.83 -3.85
CA PHE A 169 0.14 14.15 -2.81
C PHE A 169 0.88 14.11 -1.47
N THR A 170 0.08 14.08 -0.41
CA THR A 170 0.46 13.60 0.91
C THR A 170 -0.63 12.64 1.34
N VAL A 171 -0.29 11.38 1.64
CA VAL A 171 -1.25 10.34 2.04
C VAL A 171 -1.08 10.09 3.53
N ALA A 172 -2.11 10.42 4.29
CA ALA A 172 -2.18 10.11 5.70
C ALA A 172 -2.65 8.67 5.89
N CYS A 173 -1.86 7.85 6.58
CA CYS A 173 -2.18 6.46 6.87
C CYS A 173 -2.39 6.28 8.38
N GLY A 174 -3.61 5.89 8.78
CA GLY A 174 -3.95 5.68 10.19
C GLY A 174 -3.56 4.31 10.73
N THR A 175 -3.36 3.34 9.83
CA THR A 175 -3.12 1.93 10.17
C THR A 175 -1.93 1.37 9.39
N TRP A 176 -1.35 0.26 9.86
CA TRP A 176 -0.28 -0.42 9.11
C TRP A 176 -0.78 -0.97 7.78
N GLN A 177 -2.05 -1.37 7.70
CA GLN A 177 -2.71 -1.84 6.49
C GLN A 177 -2.78 -0.73 5.44
N GLU A 178 -3.24 0.45 5.83
CA GLU A 178 -3.25 1.62 4.94
C GLU A 178 -1.83 2.01 4.50
N HIS A 179 -0.86 1.98 5.43
CA HIS A 179 0.51 2.34 5.10
C HIS A 179 1.16 1.33 4.13
N THR A 180 0.86 0.04 4.32
CA THR A 180 1.28 -1.03 3.40
C THR A 180 0.65 -0.83 2.03
N LEU A 181 -0.66 -0.56 1.97
CA LEU A 181 -1.37 -0.31 0.73
C LEU A 181 -0.83 0.92 0.00
N ALA A 182 -0.52 2.00 0.73
CA ALA A 182 0.02 3.21 0.15
C ALA A 182 1.43 3.00 -0.43
N GLY A 183 2.23 2.12 0.18
CA GLY A 183 3.48 1.62 -0.41
C GLY A 183 3.26 0.81 -1.68
N ILE A 184 2.27 -0.06 -1.72
CA ILE A 184 1.89 -0.82 -2.93
C ILE A 184 1.43 0.14 -4.04
N VAL A 185 0.67 1.17 -3.69
CA VAL A 185 0.31 2.27 -4.61
C VAL A 185 1.56 2.97 -5.12
N ALA A 186 2.54 3.26 -4.26
CA ALA A 186 3.80 3.86 -4.66
C ALA A 186 4.52 3.01 -5.75
N LEU A 187 4.65 1.70 -5.51
CA LEU A 187 5.24 0.75 -6.47
C LEU A 187 4.46 0.70 -7.79
N ALA A 188 3.13 0.61 -7.72
CA ALA A 188 2.26 0.54 -8.90
C ALA A 188 2.38 1.78 -9.81
N ASN A 189 2.71 2.94 -9.24
CA ASN A 189 2.92 4.20 -9.98
C ASN A 189 4.41 4.52 -10.22
N GLY A 190 5.32 3.55 -10.00
CA GLY A 190 6.76 3.76 -10.21
C GLY A 190 7.36 4.88 -9.35
N SER A 191 6.79 5.11 -8.16
CA SER A 191 7.16 6.17 -7.23
C SER A 191 7.93 5.58 -6.05
N PRO A 192 9.26 5.39 -6.17
CA PRO A 192 10.04 4.61 -5.21
C PRO A 192 10.16 5.24 -3.82
N ALA A 193 10.12 6.57 -3.73
CA ALA A 193 10.30 7.30 -2.47
C ALA A 193 9.00 7.31 -1.64
N GLY A 194 9.11 7.05 -0.34
CA GLY A 194 7.96 7.01 0.58
C GLY A 194 7.61 8.37 1.21
N ASP A 195 8.25 9.46 0.81
CA ASP A 195 8.18 10.76 1.51
C ASP A 195 6.79 11.40 1.54
N PHE A 196 5.95 11.03 0.58
CA PHE A 196 4.55 11.47 0.50
C PHE A 196 3.64 10.71 1.48
N LEU A 197 4.13 9.65 2.13
CA LEU A 197 3.38 8.85 3.10
C LEU A 197 3.62 9.38 4.51
N VAL A 198 2.55 9.69 5.23
CA VAL A 198 2.61 10.20 6.59
C VAL A 198 1.76 9.33 7.49
N ARG A 199 2.36 8.84 8.58
CA ARG A 199 1.58 8.20 9.64
C ARG A 199 0.80 9.26 10.38
N ALA A 200 -0.51 9.18 10.30
CA ALA A 200 -1.40 10.05 11.04
C ALA A 200 -2.73 9.34 11.22
N THR A 201 -3.12 9.12 12.46
CA THR A 201 -4.46 8.71 12.82
C THR A 201 -5.42 9.90 12.74
N PRO A 202 -6.74 9.66 12.71
CA PRO A 202 -7.72 10.73 12.84
C PRO A 202 -7.56 11.58 14.11
N ASP A 203 -7.06 10.99 15.20
CA ASP A 203 -6.82 11.70 16.45
C ASP A 203 -5.56 12.58 16.37
N ASP A 204 -4.53 12.16 15.65
CA ASP A 204 -3.33 12.99 15.44
C ASP A 204 -3.66 14.30 14.72
N LEU A 205 -4.61 14.28 13.79
CA LEU A 205 -5.06 15.46 13.05
C LEU A 205 -5.84 16.46 13.92
N LYS A 206 -6.31 16.05 15.11
CA LYS A 206 -6.91 16.96 16.09
C LYS A 206 -5.86 17.84 16.76
N ASN A 207 -4.59 17.40 16.81
CA ASN A 207 -3.50 18.17 17.39
C ASN A 207 -3.05 19.29 16.42
N PRO A 208 -3.19 20.58 16.78
CA PRO A 208 -2.75 21.69 15.93
C PRO A 208 -1.25 21.67 15.61
N GLU A 209 -0.43 21.10 16.50
CA GLU A 209 1.03 21.01 16.32
C GLU A 209 1.46 19.87 15.38
N HIS A 210 0.51 19.03 14.93
CA HIS A 210 0.85 17.92 14.05
C HIS A 210 1.40 18.44 12.71
N PRO A 211 2.49 17.88 12.14
CA PRO A 211 3.11 18.41 10.93
C PRO A 211 2.16 18.59 9.73
N LEU A 212 1.16 17.72 9.58
CA LEU A 212 0.14 17.86 8.54
C LEU A 212 -0.72 19.12 8.70
N ARG A 213 -0.97 19.57 9.94
CA ARG A 213 -1.75 20.78 10.24
C ARG A 213 -0.99 22.06 9.92
N ASN A 214 0.34 21.99 9.85
CA ASN A 214 1.22 23.10 9.53
C ASN A 214 1.59 23.16 8.04
N ARG A 215 1.03 22.28 7.21
CA ARG A 215 1.19 22.27 5.75
C ARG A 215 -0.03 22.87 5.07
N THR A 216 0.20 23.50 3.92
CA THR A 216 -0.86 24.05 3.06
C THR A 216 -1.26 23.05 2.00
N PHE A 217 -2.57 22.86 1.82
CA PHE A 217 -3.15 22.00 0.79
C PHE A 217 -4.22 22.78 0.01
N ASP A 218 -4.28 22.53 -1.29
CA ASP A 218 -5.35 23.03 -2.17
C ASP A 218 -6.58 22.13 -2.08
N PHE A 219 -6.36 20.82 -1.92
CA PHE A 219 -7.41 19.83 -1.75
C PHE A 219 -7.16 18.93 -0.54
N VAL A 220 -8.24 18.60 0.15
CA VAL A 220 -8.28 17.55 1.15
C VAL A 220 -9.33 16.54 0.72
N ILE A 221 -8.88 15.33 0.39
CA ILE A 221 -9.74 14.25 -0.12
C ILE A 221 -9.80 13.09 0.87
N GLY A 222 -10.89 12.36 0.88
CA GLY A 222 -11.02 11.22 1.78
C GLY A 222 -12.38 10.55 1.69
N LEU A 223 -12.66 9.65 2.63
CA LEU A 223 -13.97 9.03 2.75
C LEU A 223 -14.93 9.92 3.54
N SER A 224 -16.17 9.96 3.07
CA SER A 224 -17.30 10.44 3.86
C SER A 224 -17.60 9.50 5.02
N ALA A 225 -18.10 10.03 6.14
CA ALA A 225 -18.48 9.23 7.29
C ALA A 225 -19.53 8.15 6.97
N LEU A 226 -20.46 8.45 6.06
CA LEU A 226 -21.48 7.50 5.59
C LEU A 226 -20.88 6.28 4.89
N LYS A 227 -19.65 6.39 4.38
CA LYS A 227 -18.93 5.32 3.69
C LYS A 227 -17.73 4.83 4.48
N GLY A 228 -17.70 5.09 5.79
CA GLY A 228 -16.68 4.58 6.72
C GLY A 228 -15.48 5.51 6.92
N GLY A 229 -15.55 6.77 6.49
CA GLY A 229 -14.56 7.78 6.82
C GLY A 229 -14.63 8.20 8.30
N ALA A 230 -13.49 8.58 8.87
CA ALA A 230 -13.42 8.99 10.28
C ALA A 230 -13.91 10.42 10.56
N PHE A 231 -14.13 11.22 9.51
CA PHE A 231 -14.44 12.65 9.63
C PHE A 231 -15.90 12.91 9.29
N HIS A 232 -16.67 13.34 10.30
CA HIS A 232 -18.11 13.52 10.21
C HIS A 232 -18.53 14.91 9.73
N VAL A 233 -17.65 15.92 9.87
CA VAL A 233 -18.04 17.33 9.72
C VAL A 233 -17.06 18.06 8.81
N GLN A 234 -17.52 18.50 7.64
CA GLN A 234 -16.73 19.30 6.71
C GLN A 234 -16.27 20.63 7.35
N GLU A 235 -17.08 21.22 8.24
CA GLU A 235 -16.72 22.41 9.02
C GLU A 235 -15.52 22.17 9.97
N GLN A 236 -15.38 20.96 10.51
CA GLN A 236 -14.22 20.61 11.34
C GLN A 236 -12.96 20.53 10.49
N LEU A 237 -13.03 19.90 9.32
CA LEU A 237 -11.93 19.88 8.37
C LEU A 237 -11.59 21.30 7.88
N ALA A 238 -12.60 22.18 7.71
CA ALA A 238 -12.40 23.58 7.35
C ALA A 238 -11.68 24.38 8.45
N LEU A 239 -11.91 24.07 9.73
CA LEU A 239 -11.10 24.63 10.82
C LEU A 239 -9.63 24.16 10.72
N TRP A 240 -9.43 22.93 10.24
CA TRP A 240 -8.12 22.29 10.24
C TRP A 240 -7.25 22.64 9.04
N PHE A 241 -7.88 22.81 7.89
CA PHE A 241 -7.26 23.09 6.60
C PHE A 241 -8.03 24.23 5.91
N PRO A 242 -7.96 25.47 6.43
CA PRO A 242 -8.89 26.55 6.07
C PRO A 242 -8.79 27.01 4.61
N THR A 243 -7.69 26.71 3.92
CA THR A 243 -7.46 27.08 2.53
C THR A 243 -7.84 25.98 1.53
N ALA A 244 -8.21 24.80 2.00
CA ALA A 244 -8.39 23.63 1.15
C ALA A 244 -9.84 23.47 0.69
N THR A 245 -10.00 22.94 -0.52
CA THR A 245 -11.28 22.40 -1.01
C THR A 245 -11.43 20.96 -0.54
N PHE A 246 -12.58 20.63 0.06
CA PHE A 246 -12.83 19.28 0.59
C PHE A 246 -13.63 18.43 -0.40
N VAL A 247 -13.14 17.22 -0.69
CA VAL A 247 -13.85 16.24 -1.51
C VAL A 247 -13.92 14.91 -0.75
N LEU A 248 -15.06 14.65 -0.10
CA LEU A 248 -15.28 13.43 0.67
C LEU A 248 -16.21 12.50 -0.11
N VAL A 249 -15.70 11.31 -0.45
CA VAL A 249 -16.35 10.36 -1.34
C VAL A 249 -16.93 9.13 -0.68
#